data_AF-A0A010RU44-F1
#
_entry.id   AF-A0A010RU44-F1
#
_cell.length_a   1.000
_cell.length_b   1.000
_cell.length_c   1.000
_cell.angle_alpha   90.00
_cell.angle_beta   90.00
_cell.angle_gamma   90.00
#
_symmetry.space_group_name_H-M   'P 1'
#
loop_
_entity.id
_entity.type
_entity.pdbx_description
1 polymer ?
#
loop_
_entity_poly.entity_id
_entity_poly.type
_entity_poly.pdbx_seq_one_letter_code
_entity_poly.pdbx_strand_id
1 'polypeptide(L)'
;MKPSFLTLVGLLAASVAANPVPAIGGAVLAPRGNGANNNNNGANAAKGKQNGKKNGNNGAAGGAAKNGTANAGGAAAGGAAAGGAAAGGAGAKAGNTSALVLPDGRIKADATPENFNVLESVFKSAVVKGDGLVFSDIITFPEGQASLFDKATNTKAFAINIDDKSVFIPKGGEAQANIRRADLLPSIRSQLNDVAVTGVRTMHFSIQRDATKPLNVTHDYQVFNLESKDFSFHQIDVRTGADNGNEIAVFGNSKTTPAAKIFSTPFGEGQFENFAIKMDFNANTVQVFHSTANEPLKQVTEPVANDLAGLGEYHFSLQKNPVGTATQPTGIKEAIIFGGIFMEDSTSGKVTLQ
;
A
#
# COMPACT_ATOMS: atom_id res chain seq x y z
N MET A 1 18.16 -14.50 44.41
CA MET A 1 16.82 -14.00 44.02
C MET A 1 16.67 -14.28 42.53
N LYS A 2 15.57 -14.90 42.08
CA LYS A 2 15.31 -15.13 40.66
C LYS A 2 14.37 -14.02 40.16
N PRO A 3 14.63 -13.34 39.03
CA PRO A 3 13.69 -12.39 38.47
C PRO A 3 12.53 -13.17 37.81
N SER A 4 11.32 -12.98 38.31
CA SER A 4 10.12 -13.46 37.63
C SER A 4 9.91 -12.65 36.37
N PHE A 5 9.91 -13.30 35.21
CA PHE A 5 9.40 -12.70 33.97
C PHE A 5 7.91 -12.40 34.16
N LEU A 6 7.55 -11.12 34.28
CA LEU A 6 6.16 -10.72 34.28
C LEU A 6 5.59 -10.90 32.87
N THR A 7 4.58 -11.76 32.78
CA THR A 7 3.84 -12.09 31.57
C THR A 7 3.18 -10.84 30.97
N LEU A 8 3.79 -10.23 29.95
CA LEU A 8 3.18 -9.16 29.16
C LEU A 8 2.22 -9.74 28.11
N VAL A 9 1.18 -10.44 28.57
CA VAL A 9 0.06 -10.92 27.74
C VAL A 9 -1.15 -10.07 28.08
N GLY A 10 -1.75 -9.42 27.08
CA GLY A 10 -2.99 -8.66 27.29
C GLY A 10 -3.15 -7.35 26.55
N LEU A 11 -2.58 -7.19 25.34
CA LEU A 11 -3.05 -6.17 24.41
C LEU A 11 -3.20 -6.76 23.01
N LEU A 12 -4.29 -7.52 22.80
CA LEU A 12 -4.73 -7.86 21.46
C LEU A 12 -5.12 -6.56 20.75
N ALA A 13 -4.29 -6.12 19.81
CA ALA A 13 -4.52 -4.92 19.04
C ALA A 13 -5.68 -5.15 18.04
N ALA A 14 -6.91 -4.98 18.52
CA ALA A 14 -8.10 -4.99 17.68
C ALA A 14 -8.08 -3.77 16.75
N SER A 15 -7.51 -3.93 15.55
CA SER A 15 -7.52 -2.94 14.46
C SER A 15 -8.95 -2.51 14.15
N VAL A 16 -9.13 -1.24 13.81
CA VAL A 16 -10.45 -0.67 13.50
C VAL A 16 -10.54 -0.52 11.99
N ALA A 17 -10.69 -1.62 11.25
CA ALA A 17 -10.75 -1.54 9.79
C ALA A 17 -11.83 -0.53 9.34
N ALA A 18 -11.44 0.46 8.53
CA ALA A 18 -12.36 1.49 8.08
C ALA A 18 -13.50 0.90 7.26
N ASN A 19 -14.62 1.65 7.17
CA ASN A 19 -15.63 1.37 6.16
C ASN A 19 -15.00 1.48 4.76
N PRO A 20 -15.44 0.67 3.78
CA PRO A 20 -14.91 0.76 2.43
C PRO A 20 -14.97 2.18 1.88
N VAL A 21 -13.83 2.68 1.38
CA VAL A 21 -13.81 3.87 0.55
C VAL A 21 -14.59 3.55 -0.75
N PRO A 22 -15.68 4.29 -1.08
CA PRO A 22 -16.49 4.01 -2.25
C PRO A 22 -15.67 3.99 -3.56
N ALA A 23 -16.12 3.20 -4.54
CA ALA A 23 -15.53 3.22 -5.87
C ALA A 23 -15.57 4.64 -6.47
N ILE A 24 -14.42 5.08 -6.98
CA ILE A 24 -14.15 6.49 -7.32
C ILE A 24 -14.62 6.81 -8.76
N GLY A 25 -15.88 6.50 -9.06
CA GLY A 25 -16.39 6.54 -10.43
C GLY A 25 -17.92 6.57 -10.57
N GLY A 26 -18.65 6.86 -9.49
CA GLY A 26 -20.12 6.98 -9.50
C GLY A 26 -20.65 8.18 -10.31
N ALA A 27 -20.56 8.11 -11.65
CA ALA A 27 -21.32 8.99 -12.52
C ALA A 27 -22.81 8.76 -12.28
N VAL A 28 -23.47 9.71 -11.62
CA VAL A 28 -24.93 9.68 -11.42
C VAL A 28 -25.58 9.76 -12.78
N LEU A 29 -26.05 8.61 -13.29
CA LEU A 29 -26.96 8.53 -14.42
C LEU A 29 -28.29 9.17 -14.00
N ALA A 30 -28.36 10.49 -14.11
CA ALA A 30 -29.61 11.22 -13.98
C ALA A 30 -30.61 10.64 -15.00
N PRO A 31 -31.78 10.16 -14.57
CA PRO A 31 -32.76 9.63 -15.50
C PRO A 31 -33.20 10.75 -16.45
N ARG A 32 -33.04 10.52 -17.76
CA ARG A 32 -33.56 11.41 -18.80
C ARG A 32 -35.09 11.37 -18.78
N GLY A 33 -35.68 12.22 -17.95
CA GLY A 33 -37.11 12.49 -17.96
C GLY A 33 -37.52 13.19 -19.25
N ASN A 34 -38.45 12.59 -19.99
CA ASN A 34 -39.10 13.24 -21.12
C ASN A 34 -39.94 14.43 -20.62
N GLY A 35 -40.09 15.45 -21.47
CA GLY A 35 -40.48 16.79 -21.03
C GLY A 35 -41.95 16.95 -20.61
N ALA A 36 -42.18 18.00 -19.83
CA ALA A 36 -43.47 18.69 -19.75
C ALA A 36 -43.23 20.20 -19.72
N ASN A 37 -44.05 20.93 -20.46
CA ASN A 37 -43.98 22.37 -20.69
C ASN A 37 -44.60 23.13 -19.50
N ASN A 38 -43.96 24.21 -19.01
CA ASN A 38 -44.72 25.34 -18.44
C ASN A 38 -43.90 26.63 -18.34
N ASN A 39 -44.49 27.71 -18.85
CA ASN A 39 -44.05 29.09 -18.64
C ASN A 39 -44.24 29.50 -17.17
N ASN A 40 -43.34 30.32 -16.64
CA ASN A 40 -43.76 31.55 -15.97
C ASN A 40 -42.63 32.59 -15.86
N ASN A 41 -43.01 33.86 -16.04
CA ASN A 41 -42.12 35.02 -15.96
C ASN A 41 -41.76 35.37 -14.51
N GLY A 42 -40.58 35.99 -14.31
CA GLY A 42 -40.20 36.57 -13.03
C GLY A 42 -38.87 37.32 -13.08
N ALA A 43 -38.90 38.61 -13.43
CA ALA A 43 -37.70 39.45 -13.49
C ALA A 43 -37.50 40.27 -12.19
N ASN A 44 -36.27 40.28 -11.67
CA ASN A 44 -35.63 41.39 -10.93
C ASN A 44 -34.17 40.97 -10.60
N ALA A 45 -33.09 41.67 -10.91
CA ALA A 45 -32.72 43.10 -10.81
C ALA A 45 -31.65 43.32 -9.72
N ALA A 46 -30.40 43.32 -10.19
CA ALA A 46 -29.17 43.95 -9.67
C ALA A 46 -29.12 44.67 -8.29
N LYS A 47 -28.04 44.35 -7.54
CA LYS A 47 -27.09 45.24 -6.82
C LYS A 47 -26.10 44.33 -6.05
N GLY A 48 -24.78 44.49 -6.01
CA GLY A 48 -23.90 45.55 -6.52
C GLY A 48 -23.22 46.31 -5.38
N LYS A 49 -21.91 46.10 -5.16
CA LYS A 49 -20.95 47.15 -4.71
C LYS A 49 -19.49 46.69 -4.72
N GLN A 50 -18.62 47.59 -5.20
CA GLN A 50 -17.17 47.56 -5.07
C GLN A 50 -16.74 48.29 -3.78
N ASN A 51 -15.52 48.00 -3.30
CA ASN A 51 -14.52 48.91 -2.69
C ASN A 51 -13.33 48.06 -2.20
N GLY A 52 -12.06 48.50 -2.17
CA GLY A 52 -11.49 49.73 -2.72
C GLY A 52 -10.16 50.16 -2.05
N LYS A 53 -9.02 49.94 -2.74
CA LYS A 53 -7.76 50.73 -2.73
C LYS A 53 -6.87 50.89 -1.46
N LYS A 54 -5.56 50.69 -1.69
CA LYS A 54 -4.38 51.51 -1.24
C LYS A 54 -4.01 51.47 0.27
N ASN A 55 -2.77 51.73 0.72
CA ASN A 55 -1.47 52.17 0.14
C ASN A 55 -0.33 51.50 0.97
N GLY A 56 0.90 51.26 0.47
CA GLY A 56 2.07 52.17 0.55
C GLY A 56 2.93 51.88 1.82
N ASN A 57 4.13 51.30 1.77
CA ASN A 57 5.46 51.70 1.23
C ASN A 57 6.42 52.31 2.28
N ASN A 58 7.74 52.13 2.09
CA ASN A 58 8.92 52.50 2.91
C ASN A 58 9.42 51.37 3.86
N GLY A 59 10.72 51.07 3.96
CA GLY A 59 11.89 51.53 3.17
C GLY A 59 13.25 51.06 3.75
N ALA A 60 14.30 51.04 2.89
CA ALA A 60 15.77 51.19 3.11
C ALA A 60 16.41 51.05 4.52
N ALA A 61 17.67 50.62 4.75
CA ALA A 61 18.87 50.18 3.98
C ALA A 61 19.82 49.46 5.01
N GLY A 62 21.05 48.95 4.78
CA GLY A 62 21.99 48.84 3.63
C GLY A 62 23.40 48.41 4.12
N GLY A 63 24.38 48.21 3.21
CA GLY A 63 25.80 47.87 3.50
C GLY A 63 26.09 46.35 3.58
N ALA A 64 26.97 45.71 2.79
CA ALA A 64 28.40 45.93 2.46
C ALA A 64 29.36 45.65 3.67
N ALA A 65 30.48 44.91 3.56
CA ALA A 65 31.24 44.41 2.40
C ALA A 65 32.16 43.19 2.71
N LYS A 66 32.46 42.40 1.64
CA LYS A 66 33.74 41.82 1.12
C LYS A 66 34.88 41.24 2.00
N ASN A 67 35.58 40.28 1.36
CA ASN A 67 36.93 39.66 1.60
C ASN A 67 37.04 38.66 2.77
N GLY A 68 37.85 37.57 2.69
CA GLY A 68 38.64 37.03 1.57
C GLY A 68 39.63 35.89 1.97
N THR A 69 40.15 35.15 0.97
CA THR A 69 41.42 34.37 0.92
C THR A 69 41.73 33.17 1.86
N ALA A 70 41.60 31.96 1.29
CA ALA A 70 42.59 30.87 1.09
C ALA A 70 43.86 30.63 1.97
N ASN A 71 44.04 29.37 2.40
CA ASN A 71 45.25 28.48 2.33
C ASN A 71 44.84 27.08 2.88
N ALA A 72 45.28 25.87 2.47
CA ALA A 72 46.41 25.30 1.71
C ALA A 72 47.55 24.68 2.56
N GLY A 73 47.81 23.36 2.39
CA GLY A 73 48.93 22.57 2.95
C GLY A 73 48.66 21.87 4.30
N GLY A 74 49.14 20.64 4.58
CA GLY A 74 49.89 19.69 3.75
C GLY A 74 50.15 18.31 4.43
N ALA A 75 50.14 17.26 3.61
CA ALA A 75 50.96 16.02 3.56
C ALA A 75 51.61 15.34 4.81
N ALA A 76 51.32 14.01 4.88
CA ALA A 76 52.16 12.84 5.23
C ALA A 76 52.70 12.70 6.68
N ALA A 77 53.16 11.52 7.17
CA ALA A 77 53.29 10.13 6.65
C ALA A 77 53.00 9.12 7.81
N GLY A 78 53.10 7.78 7.76
CA GLY A 78 53.45 6.75 6.75
C GLY A 78 53.76 5.41 7.47
N GLY A 79 53.45 4.23 6.90
CA GLY A 79 53.74 2.93 7.56
C GLY A 79 53.11 1.69 6.91
N ALA A 80 53.87 0.99 6.06
CA ALA A 80 53.60 -0.41 5.66
C ALA A 80 54.28 -1.37 6.67
N ALA A 81 54.11 -2.70 6.68
CA ALA A 81 53.44 -3.67 5.82
C ALA A 81 52.89 -4.83 6.73
N ALA A 82 52.31 -5.95 6.28
CA ALA A 82 52.10 -6.55 4.96
C ALA A 82 50.69 -7.25 4.97
N GLY A 83 50.34 -8.36 4.30
CA GLY A 83 51.02 -9.31 3.42
C GLY A 83 50.33 -10.68 3.48
N GLY A 84 49.47 -11.01 2.51
CA GLY A 84 48.72 -12.28 2.49
C GLY A 84 47.71 -12.35 1.35
N ALA A 85 48.15 -12.85 0.19
CA ALA A 85 47.32 -13.01 -1.00
C ALA A 85 46.88 -14.46 -1.18
N ALA A 86 45.60 -14.69 -1.46
CA ALA A 86 45.13 -15.93 -2.09
C ALA A 86 43.82 -15.75 -2.85
N ALA A 87 43.84 -16.13 -4.13
CA ALA A 87 42.74 -16.65 -4.95
C ALA A 87 41.43 -15.85 -5.04
N GLY A 88 41.23 -15.25 -6.22
CA GLY A 88 39.98 -14.61 -6.61
C GLY A 88 38.78 -15.55 -6.68
N GLY A 89 37.66 -15.07 -6.14
CA GLY A 89 36.33 -15.38 -6.63
C GLY A 89 35.89 -14.26 -7.57
N ALA A 90 35.24 -14.60 -8.68
CA ALA A 90 34.72 -13.60 -9.61
C ALA A 90 33.77 -12.65 -8.89
N GLY A 91 33.95 -11.34 -9.09
CA GLY A 91 33.18 -10.33 -8.36
C GLY A 91 31.69 -10.43 -8.63
N ALA A 92 30.95 -10.99 -7.66
CA ALA A 92 29.52 -10.77 -7.57
C ALA A 92 29.30 -9.25 -7.50
N LYS A 93 28.70 -8.68 -8.56
CA LYS A 93 28.39 -7.26 -8.65
C LYS A 93 27.52 -6.92 -7.45
N ALA A 94 28.06 -6.15 -6.50
CA ALA A 94 27.38 -5.86 -5.23
C ALA A 94 25.97 -5.34 -5.53
N GLY A 95 24.97 -6.10 -5.08
CA GLY A 95 23.56 -5.83 -5.38
C GLY A 95 23.20 -4.41 -4.94
N ASN A 96 22.39 -3.72 -5.74
CA ASN A 96 21.98 -2.35 -5.42
C ASN A 96 20.83 -2.31 -4.40
N THR A 97 20.83 -3.27 -3.47
CA THR A 97 19.77 -3.53 -2.50
C THR A 97 19.77 -2.47 -1.42
N SER A 98 18.60 -1.91 -1.11
CA SER A 98 18.45 -1.05 0.06
C SER A 98 18.30 -1.90 1.34
N ALA A 99 18.42 -1.27 2.50
CA ALA A 99 18.36 -2.01 3.77
C ALA A 99 16.92 -2.49 4.04
N LEU A 100 16.75 -3.78 4.31
CA LEU A 100 15.47 -4.36 4.72
C LEU A 100 14.99 -3.71 6.03
N VAL A 101 13.71 -3.35 6.09
CA VAL A 101 13.04 -2.80 7.28
C VAL A 101 11.70 -3.50 7.47
N LEU A 102 11.08 -3.35 8.64
CA LEU A 102 9.74 -3.89 8.84
C LEU A 102 8.70 -3.07 8.05
N PRO A 103 7.68 -3.74 7.47
CA PRO A 103 7.40 -5.18 7.55
C PRO A 103 8.21 -6.05 6.58
N ASP A 104 8.54 -7.26 7.02
CA ASP A 104 8.88 -8.38 6.15
C ASP A 104 7.75 -9.42 6.28
N GLY A 105 6.94 -9.55 5.24
CA GLY A 105 5.77 -10.43 5.16
C GLY A 105 6.02 -11.68 4.31
N ARG A 106 7.26 -11.94 3.89
CA ARG A 106 7.59 -13.11 3.07
C ARG A 106 7.41 -14.40 3.87
N ILE A 107 6.76 -15.39 3.26
CA ILE A 107 6.38 -16.64 3.93
C ILE A 107 7.43 -17.70 3.69
N LYS A 108 7.90 -18.36 4.77
CA LYS A 108 8.89 -19.45 4.66
C LYS A 108 8.37 -20.59 3.78
N ALA A 109 9.25 -21.22 3.00
CA ALA A 109 8.89 -22.34 2.12
C ALA A 109 8.16 -23.50 2.84
N ASP A 110 8.48 -23.75 4.12
CA ASP A 110 7.90 -24.81 4.96
C ASP A 110 6.61 -24.43 5.70
N ALA A 111 6.14 -23.18 5.58
CA ALA A 111 4.98 -22.71 6.35
C ALA A 111 3.68 -23.48 6.02
N THR A 112 2.82 -23.65 7.02
CA THR A 112 1.45 -24.19 6.89
C THR A 112 0.41 -23.09 7.10
N PRO A 113 -0.87 -23.25 6.67
CA PRO A 113 -1.90 -22.23 6.88
C PRO A 113 -2.12 -21.88 8.36
N GLU A 114 -1.89 -22.84 9.27
CA GLU A 114 -1.99 -22.66 10.72
C GLU A 114 -0.95 -21.67 11.26
N ASN A 115 0.17 -21.44 10.54
CA ASN A 115 1.16 -20.42 10.93
C ASN A 115 0.64 -18.97 10.78
N PHE A 116 -0.55 -18.77 10.22
CA PHE A 116 -1.24 -17.47 10.23
C PHE A 116 -2.18 -17.30 11.44
N ASN A 117 -2.45 -18.37 12.20
CA ASN A 117 -3.33 -18.33 13.38
C ASN A 117 -2.59 -17.92 14.67
N VAL A 118 -1.25 -17.82 14.66
CA VAL A 118 -0.39 -17.68 15.84
C VAL A 118 0.28 -16.30 15.95
N LEU A 119 0.68 -15.90 17.16
CA LEU A 119 1.30 -14.59 17.44
C LEU A 119 2.69 -14.43 16.80
N GLU A 120 3.38 -15.54 16.56
CA GLU A 120 4.69 -15.63 15.91
C GLU A 120 4.62 -15.37 14.39
N SER A 121 3.42 -15.24 13.83
CA SER A 121 3.22 -14.95 12.42
C SER A 121 3.86 -13.62 12.00
N VAL A 122 4.22 -13.53 10.71
CA VAL A 122 4.67 -12.26 10.10
C VAL A 122 3.51 -11.29 9.88
N PHE A 123 2.27 -11.79 9.96
CA PHE A 123 1.04 -11.01 9.98
C PHE A 123 0.43 -10.99 11.39
N LYS A 124 -0.53 -10.10 11.66
CA LYS A 124 -1.26 -10.06 12.93
C LYS A 124 -2.26 -11.22 13.00
N SER A 125 -2.20 -12.03 14.04
CA SER A 125 -3.27 -13.00 14.35
C SER A 125 -4.55 -12.27 14.77
N ALA A 126 -5.67 -12.56 14.09
CA ALA A 126 -7.02 -12.03 14.31
C ALA A 126 -7.19 -10.49 14.13
N VAL A 127 -7.24 -10.01 12.87
CA VAL A 127 -7.52 -8.60 12.54
C VAL A 127 -8.73 -8.37 11.63
N VAL A 128 -8.79 -8.93 10.42
CA VAL A 128 -9.97 -8.79 9.54
C VAL A 128 -10.26 -10.09 8.77
N LYS A 129 -11.41 -10.69 9.04
CA LYS A 129 -11.96 -11.90 8.41
C LYS A 129 -13.42 -12.08 8.83
N GLY A 130 -14.17 -12.93 8.14
CA GLY A 130 -15.54 -13.29 8.52
C GLY A 130 -15.64 -13.90 9.91
N ASP A 131 -16.84 -13.82 10.51
CA ASP A 131 -17.10 -14.37 11.84
C ASP A 131 -16.96 -15.90 11.87
N GLY A 132 -16.52 -16.43 13.01
CA GLY A 132 -16.21 -17.85 13.20
C GLY A 132 -15.00 -18.40 12.43
N LEU A 133 -14.46 -17.68 11.44
CA LEU A 133 -13.28 -18.12 10.67
C LEU A 133 -11.97 -17.96 11.46
N VAL A 134 -10.97 -18.77 11.15
CA VAL A 134 -9.55 -18.55 11.45
C VAL A 134 -8.77 -18.28 10.17
N PHE A 135 -7.52 -17.80 10.24
CA PHE A 135 -6.76 -17.49 9.02
C PHE A 135 -6.45 -18.73 8.19
N SER A 136 -6.25 -19.90 8.81
CA SER A 136 -6.11 -21.16 8.06
C SER A 136 -7.32 -21.55 7.21
N ASP A 137 -8.51 -20.99 7.45
CA ASP A 137 -9.70 -21.23 6.61
C ASP A 137 -9.67 -20.42 5.30
N ILE A 138 -8.96 -19.29 5.30
CA ILE A 138 -8.91 -18.31 4.20
C ILE A 138 -7.54 -18.18 3.56
N ILE A 139 -6.50 -18.81 4.11
CA ILE A 139 -5.15 -18.85 3.53
C ILE A 139 -4.87 -20.23 2.93
N THR A 140 -4.50 -20.24 1.65
CA THR A 140 -4.04 -21.44 0.94
C THR A 140 -2.72 -21.16 0.25
N PHE A 141 -1.86 -22.17 0.06
CA PHE A 141 -0.68 -22.03 -0.79
C PHE A 141 -1.02 -22.47 -2.22
N PRO A 142 -0.91 -21.59 -3.23
CA PRO A 142 -1.17 -21.96 -4.61
C PRO A 142 -0.03 -22.85 -5.15
N GLU A 143 -0.39 -23.76 -6.05
CA GLU A 143 0.58 -24.42 -6.92
C GLU A 143 0.94 -23.48 -8.09
N GLY A 144 2.21 -23.44 -8.49
CA GLY A 144 2.64 -22.62 -9.62
C GLY A 144 4.08 -22.13 -9.53
N GLN A 145 4.38 -21.07 -10.28
CA GLN A 145 5.68 -20.40 -10.24
C GLN A 145 5.79 -19.54 -8.98
N ALA A 146 6.99 -19.48 -8.39
CA ALA A 146 7.30 -18.49 -7.35
C ALA A 146 7.26 -17.07 -7.94
N SER A 147 6.90 -16.09 -7.11
CA SER A 147 7.01 -14.68 -7.49
C SER A 147 8.47 -14.25 -7.69
N LEU A 148 8.67 -13.10 -8.35
CA LEU A 148 9.99 -12.51 -8.59
C LEU A 148 10.84 -12.47 -7.31
N PHE A 149 10.28 -11.97 -6.22
CA PHE A 149 11.01 -11.80 -4.96
C PHE A 149 11.10 -13.09 -4.14
N ASP A 150 10.12 -13.99 -4.23
CA ASP A 150 10.14 -15.25 -3.47
C ASP A 150 11.25 -16.20 -3.93
N LYS A 151 11.50 -16.22 -5.24
CA LYS A 151 12.56 -17.01 -5.88
C LYS A 151 13.96 -16.67 -5.34
N ALA A 152 14.21 -15.41 -5.01
CA ALA A 152 15.49 -14.95 -4.49
C ALA A 152 15.72 -15.31 -3.01
N THR A 153 14.65 -15.49 -2.22
CA THR A 153 14.73 -15.63 -0.76
C THR A 153 14.29 -16.98 -0.19
N ASN A 154 14.02 -17.98 -1.04
CA ASN A 154 13.51 -19.30 -0.62
C ASN A 154 12.23 -19.18 0.23
N THR A 155 11.36 -18.27 -0.21
CA THR A 155 10.03 -18.02 0.37
C THR A 155 8.96 -18.45 -0.64
N LYS A 156 7.68 -18.35 -0.28
CA LYS A 156 6.58 -18.76 -1.15
C LYS A 156 5.40 -17.79 -1.13
N ALA A 157 4.69 -17.77 -2.25
CA ALA A 157 3.41 -17.11 -2.38
C ALA A 157 2.32 -17.81 -1.55
N PHE A 158 1.28 -17.07 -1.22
CA PHE A 158 0.06 -17.54 -0.55
C PHE A 158 -1.16 -16.85 -1.20
N ALA A 159 -2.33 -17.44 -1.08
CA ALA A 159 -3.58 -16.85 -1.54
C ALA A 159 -4.45 -16.44 -0.35
N ILE A 160 -5.03 -15.24 -0.42
CA ILE A 160 -6.17 -14.83 0.42
C ILE A 160 -7.44 -15.23 -0.33
N ASN A 161 -8.30 -15.99 0.33
CA ASN A 161 -9.56 -16.49 -0.20
C ASN A 161 -10.72 -15.77 0.47
N ILE A 162 -11.78 -15.49 -0.29
CA ILE A 162 -13.09 -15.12 0.25
C ILE A 162 -14.18 -16.06 -0.27
N ASP A 163 -15.18 -16.25 0.59
CA ASP A 163 -16.33 -17.11 0.36
C ASP A 163 -17.62 -16.48 0.92
N ASP A 164 -18.71 -17.24 0.95
CA ASP A 164 -19.99 -16.80 1.52
C ASP A 164 -19.90 -16.43 3.01
N LYS A 165 -18.99 -17.04 3.78
CA LYS A 165 -18.77 -16.77 5.22
C LYS A 165 -17.93 -15.53 5.48
N SER A 166 -17.18 -15.06 4.49
CA SER A 166 -16.21 -13.95 4.60
C SER A 166 -16.87 -12.57 4.73
N VAL A 167 -18.04 -12.48 5.38
CA VAL A 167 -18.83 -11.25 5.58
C VAL A 167 -18.05 -10.28 6.45
N PHE A 168 -17.91 -9.03 6.01
CA PHE A 168 -17.22 -8.01 6.80
C PHE A 168 -18.08 -7.58 8.01
N ILE A 169 -17.44 -7.50 9.17
CA ILE A 169 -18.02 -6.91 10.38
C ILE A 169 -17.05 -5.81 10.86
N PRO A 170 -17.40 -4.52 10.74
CA PRO A 170 -16.60 -3.44 11.30
C PRO A 170 -16.61 -3.54 12.83
N LYS A 171 -15.52 -3.13 13.46
CA LYS A 171 -15.38 -3.20 14.92
C LYS A 171 -16.48 -2.38 15.63
N GLY A 172 -17.33 -3.07 16.39
CA GLY A 172 -18.43 -2.43 17.13
C GLY A 172 -19.63 -2.04 16.26
N GLY A 173 -19.73 -2.56 15.03
CA GLY A 173 -20.90 -2.42 14.17
C GLY A 173 -21.44 -3.76 13.68
N GLU A 174 -22.51 -3.69 12.89
CA GLU A 174 -23.25 -4.86 12.39
C GLU A 174 -22.62 -5.46 11.13
N ALA A 175 -22.92 -6.74 10.86
CA ALA A 175 -22.43 -7.46 9.70
C ALA A 175 -22.90 -6.84 8.37
N GLN A 176 -21.94 -6.49 7.50
CA GLN A 176 -22.17 -5.83 6.22
C GLN A 176 -22.26 -6.89 5.11
N ALA A 177 -23.43 -7.51 4.96
CA ALA A 177 -23.68 -8.63 4.05
C ALA A 177 -23.47 -8.31 2.54
N ASN A 178 -23.34 -7.04 2.18
CA ASN A 178 -22.96 -6.54 0.86
C ASN A 178 -21.44 -6.47 0.61
N ILE A 179 -20.60 -6.87 1.58
CA ILE A 179 -19.14 -6.91 1.46
C ILE A 179 -18.64 -8.32 1.75
N ARG A 180 -17.54 -8.73 1.12
CA ARG A 180 -16.69 -9.82 1.61
C ARG A 180 -15.27 -9.29 1.82
N ARG A 181 -14.64 -9.65 2.93
CA ARG A 181 -13.33 -9.09 3.31
C ARG A 181 -12.49 -10.07 4.13
N ALA A 182 -11.23 -10.19 3.74
CA ALA A 182 -10.17 -10.82 4.52
C ALA A 182 -8.89 -9.99 4.34
N ASP A 183 -8.24 -9.62 5.44
CA ASP A 183 -7.00 -8.83 5.42
C ASP A 183 -5.91 -9.47 6.27
N LEU A 184 -4.72 -9.50 5.71
CA LEU A 184 -3.46 -9.72 6.40
C LEU A 184 -2.74 -8.39 6.59
N LEU A 185 -2.72 -7.93 7.83
CA LEU A 185 -1.96 -6.75 8.25
C LEU A 185 -0.61 -7.25 8.78
N PRO A 186 0.53 -6.66 8.39
CA PRO A 186 1.83 -7.06 8.92
C PRO A 186 1.91 -6.95 10.45
N SER A 187 2.74 -7.82 11.04
CA SER A 187 2.95 -7.96 12.49
C SER A 187 3.10 -6.61 13.19
N ILE A 188 2.49 -6.46 14.37
CA ILE A 188 2.50 -5.24 15.21
C ILE A 188 3.88 -4.56 15.35
N ARG A 189 4.96 -5.34 15.22
CA ARG A 189 6.36 -4.86 15.18
C ARG A 189 6.60 -3.79 14.10
N SER A 190 5.91 -3.82 12.96
CA SER A 190 6.05 -2.81 11.90
C SER A 190 5.41 -1.46 12.23
N GLN A 191 4.59 -1.38 13.27
CA GLN A 191 3.95 -0.15 13.75
C GLN A 191 4.69 0.46 14.94
N LEU A 192 5.63 -0.27 15.56
CA LEU A 192 6.42 0.25 16.67
C LEU A 192 7.26 1.44 16.17
N ASN A 193 7.10 2.57 16.86
CA ASN A 193 7.74 3.85 16.53
C ASN A 193 7.48 4.33 15.09
N ASP A 194 6.32 3.97 14.52
CA ASP A 194 5.89 4.37 13.17
C ASP A 194 6.94 4.06 12.06
N VAL A 195 7.76 3.00 12.26
CA VAL A 195 8.95 2.68 11.44
C VAL A 195 8.65 2.46 9.95
N ALA A 196 7.48 1.89 9.64
CA ALA A 196 7.03 1.59 8.28
C ALA A 196 6.35 2.77 7.56
N VAL A 197 6.15 3.91 8.25
CA VAL A 197 5.41 5.09 7.75
C VAL A 197 6.16 6.41 8.04
N THR A 198 7.49 6.35 8.05
CA THR A 198 8.40 7.48 8.31
C THR A 198 9.61 7.43 7.38
N GLY A 199 10.21 8.59 7.09
CA GLY A 199 11.38 8.68 6.20
C GLY A 199 11.02 8.37 4.75
N VAL A 200 11.87 7.60 4.06
CA VAL A 200 11.56 7.05 2.73
C VAL A 200 11.49 5.54 2.82
N ARG A 201 10.39 4.94 2.36
CA ARG A 201 10.14 3.49 2.41
C ARG A 201 9.69 3.02 1.05
N THR A 202 10.10 1.82 0.67
CA THR A 202 9.55 1.16 -0.52
C THR A 202 8.92 -0.15 -0.11
N MET A 203 7.60 -0.27 -0.35
CA MET A 203 6.86 -1.50 -0.14
C MET A 203 6.89 -2.32 -1.43
N HIS A 204 7.46 -3.52 -1.35
CA HIS A 204 7.49 -4.53 -2.42
C HIS A 204 6.40 -5.56 -2.19
N PHE A 205 5.73 -5.97 -3.26
CA PHE A 205 4.88 -7.15 -3.30
C PHE A 205 4.66 -7.61 -4.74
N SER A 206 4.40 -8.89 -4.91
CA SER A 206 3.90 -9.47 -6.16
C SER A 206 2.45 -9.91 -5.95
N ILE A 207 1.60 -9.68 -6.95
CA ILE A 207 0.17 -10.03 -6.90
C ILE A 207 -0.28 -10.73 -8.18
N GLN A 208 -1.15 -11.75 -8.07
CA GLN A 208 -1.66 -12.54 -9.19
C GLN A 208 -3.13 -12.92 -8.97
N ARG A 209 -3.95 -12.95 -10.04
CA ARG A 209 -5.30 -13.53 -10.01
C ARG A 209 -5.26 -15.07 -9.95
N ASP A 210 -6.06 -15.67 -9.07
CA ASP A 210 -6.25 -17.13 -9.03
C ASP A 210 -7.22 -17.57 -10.12
N ALA A 211 -6.72 -18.26 -11.16
CA ALA A 211 -7.53 -18.76 -12.27
C ALA A 211 -8.54 -19.85 -11.86
N THR A 212 -8.37 -20.49 -10.70
CA THR A 212 -9.31 -21.47 -10.16
C THR A 212 -10.42 -20.84 -9.31
N LYS A 213 -10.22 -19.58 -8.89
CA LYS A 213 -11.12 -18.79 -8.04
C LYS A 213 -11.19 -17.34 -8.55
N PRO A 214 -11.64 -17.12 -9.79
CA PRO A 214 -11.53 -15.83 -10.48
C PRO A 214 -12.39 -14.75 -9.81
N LEU A 215 -11.89 -13.50 -9.83
CA LEU A 215 -12.63 -12.34 -9.33
C LEU A 215 -13.81 -11.98 -10.25
N ASN A 216 -14.93 -11.55 -9.67
CA ASN A 216 -16.06 -11.02 -10.42
C ASN A 216 -15.83 -9.54 -10.79
N VAL A 217 -15.30 -9.30 -11.99
CA VAL A 217 -14.92 -7.98 -12.52
C VAL A 217 -16.00 -6.88 -12.48
N THR A 218 -17.29 -7.18 -12.24
CA THR A 218 -18.30 -6.14 -12.02
C THR A 218 -18.22 -5.47 -10.65
N HIS A 219 -17.45 -6.05 -9.72
CA HIS A 219 -17.22 -5.52 -8.38
C HIS A 219 -15.87 -4.79 -8.31
N ASP A 220 -15.81 -3.74 -7.50
CA ASP A 220 -14.56 -3.13 -7.09
C ASP A 220 -13.90 -4.01 -6.02
N TYR A 221 -12.59 -4.25 -6.16
CA TYR A 221 -11.79 -4.94 -5.17
C TYR A 221 -10.69 -4.05 -4.68
N GLN A 222 -10.54 -3.95 -3.36
CA GLN A 222 -9.35 -3.42 -2.72
C GLN A 222 -8.45 -4.60 -2.36
N VAL A 223 -7.17 -4.51 -2.74
CA VAL A 223 -6.19 -5.59 -2.56
C VAL A 223 -4.95 -5.18 -1.77
N PHE A 224 -4.53 -3.92 -1.87
CA PHE A 224 -3.51 -3.35 -0.99
C PHE A 224 -3.89 -1.92 -0.63
N ASN A 225 -3.73 -1.51 0.63
CA ASN A 225 -3.83 -0.11 1.02
C ASN A 225 -2.88 0.24 2.16
N LEU A 226 -2.62 1.55 2.28
CA LEU A 226 -2.04 2.18 3.47
C LEU A 226 -3.15 2.99 4.14
N GLU A 227 -3.79 2.39 5.13
CA GLU A 227 -4.85 2.97 5.96
C GLU A 227 -4.25 3.99 6.94
N SER A 228 -5.01 5.04 7.28
CA SER A 228 -4.58 6.04 8.25
C SER A 228 -4.66 5.55 9.70
N LYS A 229 -3.89 6.15 10.61
CA LYS A 229 -3.85 5.76 12.04
C LYS A 229 -5.18 5.95 12.77
N ASP A 230 -6.05 6.81 12.26
CA ASP A 230 -7.41 7.07 12.71
C ASP A 230 -8.48 6.32 11.91
N PHE A 231 -8.10 5.49 10.93
CA PHE A 231 -8.97 4.65 10.12
C PHE A 231 -10.07 5.42 9.38
N SER A 232 -9.70 6.57 8.80
CA SER A 232 -10.64 7.49 8.14
C SER A 232 -10.32 7.76 6.67
N PHE A 233 -9.15 7.35 6.17
CA PHE A 233 -8.76 7.53 4.77
C PHE A 233 -7.59 6.63 4.37
N HIS A 234 -7.59 6.20 3.10
CA HIS A 234 -6.46 5.50 2.51
C HIS A 234 -5.47 6.55 1.97
N GLN A 235 -4.19 6.45 2.34
CA GLN A 235 -3.11 7.28 1.81
C GLN A 235 -2.64 6.78 0.44
N ILE A 236 -2.72 5.45 0.24
CA ILE A 236 -2.53 4.73 -1.01
C ILE A 236 -3.56 3.59 -1.03
N ASP A 237 -4.15 3.33 -2.19
CA ASP A 237 -5.10 2.22 -2.39
C ASP A 237 -4.79 1.53 -3.73
N VAL A 238 -4.87 0.21 -3.80
CA VAL A 238 -4.60 -0.59 -4.99
C VAL A 238 -5.82 -1.45 -5.26
N ARG A 239 -6.38 -1.29 -6.47
CA ARG A 239 -7.70 -1.79 -6.83
C ARG A 239 -7.75 -2.48 -8.19
N THR A 240 -8.72 -3.36 -8.36
CA THR A 240 -9.05 -4.05 -9.62
C THR A 240 -10.57 -4.21 -9.74
N GLY A 241 -11.09 -4.45 -10.94
CA GLY A 241 -12.53 -4.61 -11.18
C GLY A 241 -13.30 -3.29 -11.20
N ALA A 242 -14.63 -3.39 -11.35
CA ALA A 242 -15.55 -2.27 -11.63
C ALA A 242 -15.00 -1.35 -12.73
N ASP A 243 -14.79 -0.07 -12.44
CA ASP A 243 -14.28 0.94 -13.39
C ASP A 243 -12.84 0.67 -13.86
N ASN A 244 -12.09 -0.21 -13.18
CA ASN A 244 -10.78 -0.69 -13.63
C ASN A 244 -10.89 -1.99 -14.45
N GLY A 245 -12.01 -2.73 -14.37
CA GLY A 245 -12.25 -3.97 -15.12
C GLY A 245 -11.13 -5.01 -14.98
N ASN A 246 -10.34 -5.17 -16.04
CA ASN A 246 -9.20 -6.09 -16.09
C ASN A 246 -7.84 -5.43 -15.84
N GLU A 247 -7.80 -4.18 -15.40
CA GLU A 247 -6.59 -3.54 -14.88
C GLU A 247 -6.50 -3.66 -13.36
N ILE A 248 -5.25 -3.65 -12.87
CA ILE A 248 -4.93 -3.28 -11.49
C ILE A 248 -4.36 -1.86 -11.49
N ALA A 249 -4.80 -1.03 -10.55
CA ALA A 249 -4.50 0.39 -10.52
C ALA A 249 -4.09 0.84 -9.11
N VAL A 250 -3.04 1.67 -9.05
CA VAL A 250 -2.55 2.35 -7.84
C VAL A 250 -3.20 3.73 -7.78
N PHE A 251 -3.85 4.04 -6.67
CA PHE A 251 -4.47 5.32 -6.35
C PHE A 251 -3.74 5.99 -5.19
N GLY A 252 -3.70 7.32 -5.23
CA GLY A 252 -3.23 8.17 -4.14
C GLY A 252 -4.28 8.37 -3.04
N ASN A 253 -4.06 9.40 -2.23
CA ASN A 253 -4.79 9.67 -1.01
C ASN A 253 -6.28 9.95 -1.26
N SER A 254 -7.14 9.16 -0.61
CA SER A 254 -8.59 9.15 -0.79
C SER A 254 -9.33 10.37 -0.22
N LYS A 255 -8.63 11.31 0.45
CA LYS A 255 -9.16 12.65 0.77
C LYS A 255 -9.23 13.55 -0.47
N THR A 256 -8.49 13.23 -1.52
CA THR A 256 -8.65 13.86 -2.84
C THR A 256 -9.85 13.23 -3.53
N THR A 257 -10.77 14.03 -4.08
CA THR A 257 -11.98 13.53 -4.75
C THR A 257 -12.06 14.06 -6.18
N PRO A 258 -11.96 13.21 -7.22
CA PRO A 258 -11.58 11.80 -7.16
C PRO A 258 -10.11 11.62 -6.72
N ALA A 259 -9.78 10.50 -6.10
CA ALA A 259 -8.38 10.21 -5.78
C ALA A 259 -7.58 9.98 -7.07
N ALA A 260 -6.35 10.49 -7.11
CA ALA A 260 -5.53 10.41 -8.31
C ALA A 260 -5.16 8.95 -8.62
N LYS A 261 -5.52 8.45 -9.80
CA LYS A 261 -4.94 7.20 -10.35
C LYS A 261 -3.49 7.50 -10.74
N ILE A 262 -2.54 6.95 -9.99
CA ILE A 262 -1.10 7.18 -10.15
C ILE A 262 -0.53 6.28 -11.27
N PHE A 263 -0.98 5.04 -11.32
CA PHE A 263 -0.55 4.04 -12.30
C PHE A 263 -1.64 2.99 -12.52
N SER A 264 -1.73 2.41 -13.72
CA SER A 264 -2.45 1.16 -13.93
C SER A 264 -1.78 0.30 -15.00
N THR A 265 -2.04 -1.01 -14.93
CA THR A 265 -1.52 -2.03 -15.85
C THR A 265 -2.58 -3.12 -16.03
N PRO A 266 -2.62 -3.82 -17.18
CA PRO A 266 -3.41 -5.04 -17.32
C PRO A 266 -3.10 -6.03 -16.17
N PHE A 267 -4.13 -6.67 -15.65
CA PHE A 267 -4.05 -7.65 -14.58
C PHE A 267 -4.67 -8.97 -15.04
N GLY A 268 -3.88 -9.74 -15.77
CA GLY A 268 -4.27 -11.02 -16.34
C GLY A 268 -4.31 -12.16 -15.32
N GLU A 269 -4.67 -13.35 -15.81
CA GLU A 269 -4.56 -14.60 -15.06
C GLU A 269 -3.20 -15.28 -15.33
N GLY A 270 -2.70 -16.01 -14.33
CA GLY A 270 -1.55 -16.89 -14.51
C GLY A 270 -0.17 -16.25 -14.50
N GLN A 271 -0.05 -14.94 -14.25
CA GLN A 271 1.22 -14.23 -14.06
C GLN A 271 1.16 -13.30 -12.85
N PHE A 272 2.32 -13.08 -12.22
CA PHE A 272 2.49 -12.06 -11.18
C PHE A 272 2.70 -10.68 -11.80
N GLU A 273 1.99 -9.68 -11.29
CA GLU A 273 2.38 -8.28 -11.40
C GLU A 273 3.19 -7.91 -10.15
N ASN A 274 4.44 -7.50 -10.35
CA ASN A 274 5.37 -7.13 -9.29
C ASN A 274 5.32 -5.61 -9.12
N PHE A 275 5.16 -5.14 -7.88
CA PHE A 275 5.14 -3.73 -7.53
C PHE A 275 6.23 -3.41 -6.53
N ALA A 276 6.84 -2.23 -6.70
CA ALA A 276 7.47 -1.52 -5.60
C ALA A 276 6.86 -0.11 -5.52
N ILE A 277 6.19 0.19 -4.42
CA ILE A 277 5.58 1.49 -4.16
C ILE A 277 6.51 2.24 -3.21
N LYS A 278 7.26 3.20 -3.75
CA LYS A 278 8.17 4.06 -3.00
C LYS A 278 7.40 5.27 -2.48
N MET A 279 7.49 5.48 -1.18
CA MET A 279 6.80 6.49 -0.40
C MET A 279 7.83 7.37 0.28
N ASP A 280 7.84 8.66 -0.06
CA ASP A 280 8.62 9.66 0.66
C ASP A 280 7.69 10.43 1.60
N PHE A 281 7.68 10.02 2.87
CA PHE A 281 6.88 10.64 3.93
C PHE A 281 7.40 12.03 4.32
N ASN A 282 8.63 12.39 3.94
CA ASN A 282 9.16 13.73 4.18
C ASN A 282 8.71 14.70 3.07
N ALA A 283 8.72 14.23 1.82
CA ALA A 283 8.37 15.03 0.65
C ALA A 283 6.87 14.97 0.28
N ASN A 284 6.10 14.05 0.87
CA ASN A 284 4.73 13.71 0.47
C ASN A 284 4.66 13.36 -1.04
N THR A 285 5.42 12.33 -1.43
CA THR A 285 5.38 11.80 -2.80
C THR A 285 5.29 10.27 -2.84
N VAL A 286 4.67 9.76 -3.89
CA VAL A 286 4.59 8.34 -4.24
C VAL A 286 5.19 8.13 -5.62
N GLN A 287 6.02 7.09 -5.76
CA GLN A 287 6.63 6.65 -7.01
C GLN A 287 6.39 5.15 -7.19
N VAL A 288 5.94 4.74 -8.38
CA VAL A 288 5.64 3.34 -8.68
C VAL A 288 6.72 2.74 -9.58
N PHE A 289 7.18 1.56 -9.20
CA PHE A 289 7.96 0.65 -10.02
C PHE A 289 7.11 -0.61 -10.28
N HIS A 290 7.17 -1.14 -11.50
CA HIS A 290 6.36 -2.29 -11.90
C HIS A 290 7.14 -3.21 -12.86
N SER A 291 6.79 -4.49 -12.84
CA SER A 291 7.13 -5.48 -13.86
C SER A 291 6.12 -6.63 -13.85
N THR A 292 6.12 -7.45 -14.90
CA THR A 292 5.28 -8.65 -15.00
C THR A 292 6.15 -9.91 -14.99
N ALA A 293 5.60 -11.00 -14.45
CA ALA A 293 6.23 -12.31 -14.34
C ALA A 293 7.59 -12.27 -13.60
N ASN A 294 8.67 -12.65 -14.30
CA ASN A 294 10.04 -12.72 -13.76
C ASN A 294 10.93 -11.56 -14.26
N GLU A 295 10.34 -10.52 -14.87
CA GLU A 295 11.12 -9.37 -15.37
C GLU A 295 11.56 -8.44 -14.22
N PRO A 296 12.74 -7.80 -14.30
CA PRO A 296 13.15 -6.75 -13.37
C PRO A 296 12.13 -5.61 -13.29
N LEU A 297 11.90 -5.11 -12.08
CA LEU A 297 11.15 -3.87 -11.86
C LEU A 297 11.73 -2.72 -12.67
N LYS A 298 10.85 -1.93 -13.28
CA LYS A 298 11.19 -0.68 -13.98
C LYS A 298 10.45 0.47 -13.31
N GLN A 299 11.08 1.64 -13.27
CA GLN A 299 10.38 2.87 -12.90
C GLN A 299 9.29 3.14 -13.94
N VAL A 300 8.03 3.18 -13.51
CA VAL A 300 6.87 3.44 -14.38
C VAL A 300 6.23 4.80 -14.12
N THR A 301 6.55 5.46 -13.00
CA THR A 301 6.22 6.87 -12.76
C THR A 301 7.45 7.65 -12.27
N GLU A 302 7.43 8.97 -12.50
CA GLU A 302 8.17 9.89 -11.64
C GLU A 302 7.53 9.95 -10.24
N PRO A 303 8.19 10.56 -9.22
CA PRO A 303 7.54 10.88 -7.95
C PRO A 303 6.37 11.84 -8.16
N VAL A 304 5.16 11.40 -7.78
CA VAL A 304 3.92 12.19 -7.86
C VAL A 304 3.59 12.70 -6.46
N ALA A 305 3.16 13.96 -6.35
CA ALA A 305 2.72 14.54 -5.08
C ALA A 305 1.50 13.78 -4.52
N ASN A 306 1.60 13.32 -3.28
CA ASN A 306 0.57 12.56 -2.58
C ASN A 306 0.72 12.75 -1.07
N ASP A 307 -0.33 13.21 -0.39
CA ASP A 307 -0.31 13.39 1.08
C ASP A 307 -0.18 12.03 1.80
N LEU A 308 0.87 11.88 2.61
CA LEU A 308 1.20 10.70 3.39
C LEU A 308 1.26 11.02 4.91
N ALA A 309 0.61 12.09 5.37
CA ALA A 309 0.65 12.54 6.77
C ALA A 309 -0.27 11.74 7.72
N GLY A 310 -0.73 10.54 7.33
CA GLY A 310 -1.71 9.74 8.08
C GLY A 310 -1.14 8.69 9.04
N LEU A 311 0.17 8.42 8.98
CA LEU A 311 0.81 7.28 9.67
C LEU A 311 0.07 5.96 9.33
N GLY A 312 -0.23 5.11 10.31
CA GLY A 312 -1.23 4.04 10.16
C GLY A 312 -0.67 2.66 9.82
N GLU A 313 -1.34 1.92 8.94
CA GLU A 313 -1.01 0.51 8.68
C GLU A 313 -1.30 0.00 7.28
N TYR A 314 -0.52 -1.00 6.87
CA TYR A 314 -0.66 -1.65 5.58
C TYR A 314 -1.63 -2.83 5.68
N HIS A 315 -2.56 -2.91 4.74
CA HIS A 315 -3.45 -4.05 4.57
C HIS A 315 -3.14 -4.75 3.25
N PHE A 316 -2.81 -6.05 3.31
CA PHE A 316 -2.83 -6.94 2.14
C PHE A 316 -4.12 -7.73 2.22
N SER A 317 -5.02 -7.54 1.25
CA SER A 317 -6.43 -7.89 1.44
C SER A 317 -7.04 -8.54 0.19
N LEU A 318 -8.19 -9.16 0.40
CA LEU A 318 -9.17 -9.38 -0.63
C LEU A 318 -10.51 -8.85 -0.13
N GLN A 319 -10.78 -7.58 -0.44
CA GLN A 319 -12.03 -6.92 -0.09
C GLN A 319 -12.88 -6.71 -1.34
N LYS A 320 -13.97 -7.47 -1.46
CA LYS A 320 -14.98 -7.33 -2.50
C LYS A 320 -16.04 -6.32 -2.04
N ASN A 321 -16.06 -5.17 -2.69
CA ASN A 321 -16.95 -4.06 -2.34
C ASN A 321 -18.37 -4.21 -2.92
N PRO A 322 -19.36 -3.46 -2.39
CA PRO A 322 -20.75 -3.56 -2.83
C PRO A 322 -20.96 -3.04 -4.24
N VAL A 323 -21.87 -3.68 -4.98
CA VAL A 323 -22.52 -3.06 -6.14
C VAL A 323 -23.87 -2.51 -5.66
N GLY A 324 -23.89 -1.22 -5.32
CA GLY A 324 -25.05 -0.58 -4.68
C GLY A 324 -25.30 -1.11 -3.26
N THR A 325 -26.56 -1.30 -2.90
CA THR A 325 -26.99 -1.75 -1.55
C THR A 325 -27.36 -3.24 -1.50
N ALA A 326 -27.19 -3.99 -2.59
CA ALA A 326 -27.58 -5.39 -2.64
C ALA A 326 -26.62 -6.28 -1.84
N THR A 327 -27.15 -7.31 -1.19
CA THR A 327 -26.37 -8.41 -0.62
C THR A 327 -25.53 -9.07 -1.73
N GLN A 328 -24.31 -9.48 -1.40
CA GLN A 328 -23.48 -10.25 -2.33
C GLN A 328 -24.17 -11.57 -2.72
N PRO A 329 -23.98 -12.07 -3.96
CA PRO A 329 -24.51 -13.38 -4.36
C PRO A 329 -23.95 -14.50 -3.50
N THR A 330 -24.63 -15.65 -3.46
CA THR A 330 -24.11 -16.88 -2.83
C THR A 330 -23.21 -17.66 -3.77
N GLY A 331 -22.45 -18.61 -3.23
CA GLY A 331 -21.49 -19.42 -3.96
C GLY A 331 -20.17 -18.72 -4.27
N ILE A 332 -19.81 -17.67 -3.52
CA ILE A 332 -18.55 -16.94 -3.70
C ILE A 332 -17.37 -17.89 -3.45
N LYS A 333 -16.44 -17.90 -4.40
CA LYS A 333 -15.17 -18.65 -4.35
C LYS A 333 -14.13 -17.84 -5.12
N GLU A 334 -13.58 -16.83 -4.47
CA GLU A 334 -12.70 -15.85 -5.10
C GLU A 334 -11.39 -15.77 -4.32
N ALA A 335 -10.26 -15.68 -5.02
CA ALA A 335 -8.96 -15.59 -4.37
C ALA A 335 -7.98 -14.67 -5.12
N ILE A 336 -7.04 -14.14 -4.34
CA ILE A 336 -5.94 -13.31 -4.82
C ILE A 336 -4.64 -13.87 -4.25
N ILE A 337 -3.64 -14.02 -5.10
CA ILE A 337 -2.34 -14.59 -4.73
C ILE A 337 -1.38 -13.43 -4.47
N PHE A 338 -0.73 -13.44 -3.31
CA PHE A 338 0.37 -12.57 -2.96
C PHE A 338 1.68 -13.36 -2.86
N GLY A 339 2.77 -12.75 -3.29
CA GLY A 339 4.13 -13.22 -3.06
C GLY A 339 5.04 -12.04 -2.68
N GLY A 340 6.21 -12.33 -2.12
CA GLY A 340 7.28 -11.33 -2.07
C GLY A 340 7.01 -10.06 -1.27
N ILE A 341 6.17 -10.10 -0.22
CA ILE A 341 5.82 -8.91 0.57
C ILE A 341 6.98 -8.50 1.49
N PHE A 342 7.67 -7.39 1.22
CA PHE A 342 8.67 -6.83 2.13
C PHE A 342 8.84 -5.32 1.97
N MET A 343 9.41 -4.66 2.97
CA MET A 343 9.76 -3.24 2.92
C MET A 343 11.27 -3.02 3.00
N GLU A 344 11.76 -2.02 2.27
CA GLU A 344 13.12 -1.51 2.41
C GLU A 344 13.15 -0.02 2.77
N ASP A 345 14.18 0.39 3.50
CA ASP A 345 14.50 1.79 3.75
C ASP A 345 15.17 2.37 2.49
N SER A 346 14.42 3.16 1.74
CA SER A 346 14.86 3.82 0.50
C SER A 346 15.37 5.25 0.72
N THR A 347 15.75 5.63 1.95
CA THR A 347 16.27 6.98 2.26
C THR A 347 17.56 7.30 1.50
N SER A 348 18.32 6.28 1.09
CA SER A 348 19.48 6.42 0.19
C SER A 348 19.11 6.68 -1.29
N GLY A 349 17.82 6.75 -1.61
CA GLY A 349 17.28 6.82 -2.97
C GLY A 349 17.18 5.47 -3.69
N LYS A 350 17.88 4.43 -3.20
CA LYS A 350 17.92 3.10 -3.80
C LYS A 350 16.59 2.34 -3.66
N VAL A 351 16.30 1.54 -4.68
CA VAL A 351 15.19 0.58 -4.72
C VAL A 351 15.75 -0.75 -5.24
N THR A 352 15.40 -1.85 -4.60
CA THR A 352 15.73 -3.20 -5.07
C THR A 352 14.88 -3.53 -6.29
N LEU A 353 15.50 -3.63 -7.48
CA LEU A 353 14.75 -3.90 -8.72
C LEU A 353 14.70 -5.40 -9.08
N GLN A 354 15.68 -6.16 -8.59
CA GLN A 354 15.77 -7.61 -8.37
C GLN A 354 17.21 -7.95 -7.91
#